data_AF-A0A8D0TGZ8-F1
#
_entry.id   AF-A0A8D0TGZ8-F1
#
_cell.length_a   1.000
_cell.length_b   1.000
_cell.length_c   1.000
_cell.angle_alpha   90.00
_cell.angle_beta   90.00
_cell.angle_gamma   90.00
#
_symmetry.space_group_name_H-M   'P 1'
#
loop_
_entity.id
_entity.type
_entity.pdbx_description
1 polymer ?
#
loop_
_entity_poly.entity_id
_entity_poly.type
_entity_poly.pdbx_seq_one_letter_code
_entity_poly.pdbx_strand_id
1 'polypeptide(L)'
;MDGTEGNAGQPGPADRSHRSSVSSMGAREVQLKPKHQPYKLGRQWPELLLRFTDAPDDDVAVDEPSLQFRRNVFFPKRRELQIHDEEVLRLLYEEAKGNLLAARYPCDVEDCEALGALVCRMQLGPYQPGQPTACALREKLDSFLPAHLCKRGHGLFAALRGRGAKAGPVEQGLLDAYRRVQDVGDSEASLSPHYRAYLLKCHELPFYGCAFFHGEIDKPAQGFLHRGGRKPVSVAISLEGVHVIDSREKHVLLGLRFQELSWDHTSPEEEESVLWLEFDGDHEGTPVNKLLKIYSKQAELMSSLIEYCIELNQTSEPAAAQESASGPAPAPGPSPLPTRRPLLRRQGSVVCSRIQHLATIDYVEEGEQIKRVKPKRTTSFFSRQLSLGQGSYTVVQPSDSLEQG
;
A
#
# COMPACT_ATOMS: atom_id res chain seq x y z
N MET A 1 61.05 6.07 7.11
CA MET A 1 61.02 4.64 7.46
C MET A 1 60.84 4.62 8.96
N ASP A 2 59.69 4.27 9.52
CA ASP A 2 58.52 3.59 8.91
C ASP A 2 57.20 4.33 9.10
N GLY A 3 56.25 4.01 8.22
CA GLY A 3 54.84 4.43 8.34
C GLY A 3 54.00 3.27 8.86
N THR A 4 53.13 3.55 9.82
CA THR A 4 52.21 2.57 10.39
C THR A 4 50.91 2.56 9.59
N GLU A 5 50.77 1.68 8.60
CA GLU A 5 49.50 1.50 7.90
C GLU A 5 48.48 0.77 8.79
N GLY A 6 47.38 1.47 9.11
CA GLY A 6 46.25 0.88 9.82
C GLY A 6 45.45 -0.06 8.92
N ASN A 7 45.47 -1.36 9.21
CA ASN A 7 44.68 -2.37 8.51
C ASN A 7 43.18 -2.20 8.80
N ALA A 8 42.50 -1.36 8.00
CA ALA A 8 41.04 -1.25 8.00
C ALA A 8 40.43 -2.52 7.37
N GLY A 9 39.91 -3.41 8.22
CA GLY A 9 39.32 -4.68 7.80
C GLY A 9 38.21 -4.50 6.75
N GLN A 10 38.19 -5.38 5.74
CA GLN A 10 37.16 -5.35 4.71
C GLN A 10 35.76 -5.56 5.31
N PRO A 11 34.73 -4.77 4.92
CA PRO A 11 33.36 -5.01 5.34
C PRO A 11 32.86 -6.36 4.83
N GLY A 12 32.19 -7.10 5.71
CA GLY A 12 31.60 -8.40 5.40
C GLY A 12 30.49 -8.34 4.35
N PRO A 13 30.05 -9.49 3.81
CA PRO A 13 29.03 -9.52 2.76
C PRO A 13 27.70 -8.86 3.16
N ALA A 14 27.33 -8.89 4.44
CA ALA A 14 26.13 -8.21 4.96
C ALA A 14 26.22 -6.67 4.86
N ASP A 15 27.37 -6.06 5.19
CA ASP A 15 27.56 -4.60 5.12
C ASP A 15 27.53 -4.05 3.69
N ARG A 16 27.90 -4.88 2.70
CA ARG A 16 27.83 -4.50 1.28
C ARG A 16 26.39 -4.36 0.78
N SER A 17 25.40 -4.93 1.47
CA SER A 17 23.98 -4.82 1.11
C SER A 17 23.33 -3.49 1.51
N HIS A 18 24.03 -2.64 2.28
CA HIS A 18 23.45 -1.41 2.85
C HIS A 18 23.79 -0.11 2.10
N ARG A 19 24.43 -0.18 0.92
CA ARG A 19 24.75 1.02 0.12
C ARG A 19 24.01 1.09 -1.22
N SER A 20 23.62 2.33 -1.54
CA SER A 20 23.04 2.82 -2.80
C SER A 20 21.54 2.61 -3.02
N SER A 21 20.74 3.55 -2.51
CA SER A 21 19.41 3.87 -3.01
C SER A 21 19.50 4.83 -4.21
N VAL A 22 19.22 4.31 -5.41
CA VAL A 22 18.87 5.11 -6.58
C VAL A 22 17.63 4.47 -7.19
N SER A 23 16.53 5.22 -7.21
CA SER A 23 15.22 4.76 -7.69
C SER A 23 14.75 5.68 -8.82
N SER A 24 13.84 5.20 -9.65
CA SER A 24 13.43 5.85 -10.91
C SER A 24 12.04 5.32 -11.26
N MET A 25 11.17 5.88 -12.10
CA MET A 25 11.32 6.73 -13.28
C MET A 25 10.19 7.79 -13.27
N GLY A 26 9.69 8.27 -14.42
CA GLY A 26 8.35 8.84 -14.56
C GLY A 26 7.27 7.74 -14.58
N ALA A 27 5.99 8.10 -14.30
CA ALA A 27 4.79 7.25 -14.17
C ALA A 27 4.84 6.02 -13.23
N ARG A 28 6.01 5.43 -12.96
CA ARG A 28 6.22 4.16 -12.26
C ARG A 28 7.57 4.14 -11.55
N GLU A 29 7.62 3.48 -10.40
CA GLU A 29 8.78 3.48 -9.51
C GLU A 29 9.39 2.08 -9.40
N VAL A 30 10.70 1.99 -9.61
CA VAL A 30 11.52 0.79 -9.54
C VAL A 30 12.81 1.13 -8.78
N GLN A 31 13.08 0.38 -7.71
CA GLN A 31 14.35 0.48 -6.98
C GLN A 31 15.44 -0.28 -7.75
N LEU A 32 16.55 0.39 -8.07
CA LEU A 32 17.65 -0.24 -8.80
C LEU A 32 18.55 -1.06 -7.85
N LYS A 33 19.09 -2.18 -8.34
CA LYS A 33 20.13 -2.93 -7.64
C LYS A 33 21.48 -2.23 -7.85
N PRO A 34 22.44 -2.26 -6.91
CA PRO A 34 23.73 -1.54 -7.04
C PRO A 34 24.56 -1.88 -8.29
N LYS A 35 24.33 -3.04 -8.91
CA LYS A 35 24.96 -3.48 -10.17
C LYS A 35 24.29 -2.97 -11.44
N HIS A 36 23.11 -2.33 -11.35
CA HIS A 36 22.41 -1.80 -12.51
C HIS A 36 23.14 -0.55 -13.06
N GLN A 37 23.00 -0.32 -14.36
CA GLN A 37 23.57 0.85 -15.03
C GLN A 37 22.41 1.75 -15.48
N PRO A 38 22.07 2.81 -14.73
CA PRO A 38 20.85 3.60 -14.96
C PRO A 38 20.70 4.13 -16.38
N TYR A 39 21.80 4.58 -16.99
CA TYR A 39 21.82 5.06 -18.37
C TYR A 39 21.41 3.98 -19.40
N LYS A 40 21.75 2.70 -19.16
CA LYS A 40 21.31 1.60 -20.03
C LYS A 40 19.83 1.29 -19.85
N LEU A 41 19.32 1.36 -18.62
CA LEU A 41 17.90 1.17 -18.33
C LEU A 41 17.05 2.29 -18.95
N GLY A 42 17.51 3.54 -18.91
CA GLY A 42 16.84 4.66 -19.57
C GLY A 42 16.74 4.50 -21.09
N ARG A 43 17.75 3.88 -21.72
CA ARG A 43 17.71 3.51 -23.15
C ARG A 43 16.79 2.34 -23.49
N GLN A 44 16.33 1.59 -22.50
CA GLN A 44 15.41 0.45 -22.63
C GLN A 44 14.04 0.76 -22.03
N TRP A 45 13.76 2.04 -21.77
CA TRP A 45 12.58 2.43 -21.00
C TRP A 45 11.25 2.17 -21.71
N PRO A 46 11.10 2.48 -23.02
CA PRO A 46 9.89 2.13 -23.75
C PRO A 46 9.60 0.62 -23.71
N GLU A 47 10.63 -0.23 -23.85
CA GLU A 47 10.48 -1.68 -23.80
C GLU A 47 10.12 -2.20 -22.39
N LEU A 48 10.68 -1.59 -21.35
CA LEU A 48 10.32 -1.87 -19.96
C LEU A 48 8.88 -1.41 -19.66
N LEU A 49 8.45 -0.28 -20.22
CA LEU A 49 7.07 0.19 -20.10
C LEU A 49 6.11 -0.78 -20.82
N LEU A 50 6.36 -1.15 -22.07
CA LEU A 50 5.51 -2.10 -22.80
C LEU A 50 5.42 -3.46 -22.10
N ARG A 51 6.52 -3.96 -21.53
CA ARG A 51 6.54 -5.23 -20.78
C ARG A 51 5.73 -5.16 -19.50
N PHE A 52 5.90 -4.11 -18.69
CA PHE A 52 5.35 -4.07 -17.33
C PHE A 52 4.07 -3.22 -17.19
N THR A 53 3.64 -2.50 -18.22
CA THR A 53 2.47 -1.60 -18.21
C THR A 53 1.40 -1.96 -19.23
N ASP A 54 0.21 -1.38 -19.01
CA ASP A 54 -0.86 -1.26 -19.99
C ASP A 54 -1.04 0.22 -20.43
N ALA A 55 0.05 1.00 -20.42
CA ALA A 55 0.05 2.35 -20.98
C ALA A 55 -0.04 2.27 -22.51
N PRO A 56 -0.79 3.17 -23.17
CA PRO A 56 -0.88 3.21 -24.63
C PRO A 56 0.46 3.65 -25.24
N ASP A 57 0.74 3.19 -26.47
CA ASP A 57 2.00 3.44 -27.17
C ASP A 57 2.36 4.95 -27.27
N ASP A 58 1.35 5.82 -27.42
CA ASP A 58 1.53 7.28 -27.45
C ASP A 58 2.05 7.84 -26.11
N ASP A 59 1.55 7.33 -24.97
CA ASP A 59 2.04 7.72 -23.64
C ASP A 59 3.46 7.17 -23.41
N VAL A 60 3.71 5.92 -23.84
CA VAL A 60 5.03 5.28 -23.74
C VAL A 60 6.08 6.01 -24.58
N ALA A 61 5.70 6.56 -25.73
CA ALA A 61 6.60 7.29 -26.62
C ALA A 61 7.05 8.65 -26.06
N VAL A 62 6.33 9.21 -25.07
CA VAL A 62 6.64 10.52 -24.46
C VAL A 62 7.06 10.44 -22.98
N ASP A 63 7.04 9.25 -22.35
CA ASP A 63 7.45 9.09 -20.95
C ASP A 63 8.98 9.03 -20.80
N GLU A 64 9.54 9.89 -19.96
CA GLU A 64 10.98 10.02 -19.74
C GLU A 64 11.45 9.50 -18.36
N PRO A 65 12.56 8.73 -18.31
CA PRO A 65 13.23 8.35 -17.07
C PRO A 65 13.72 9.55 -16.25
N SER A 66 13.54 9.51 -14.92
CA SER A 66 14.22 10.43 -13.99
C SER A 66 14.81 9.70 -12.79
N LEU A 67 16.10 9.91 -12.49
CA LEU A 67 16.76 9.31 -11.33
C LEU A 67 16.47 10.13 -10.07
N GLN A 68 16.06 9.42 -9.02
CA GLN A 68 15.63 9.97 -7.74
C GLN A 68 16.40 9.28 -6.61
N PHE A 69 16.80 10.05 -5.62
CA PHE A 69 17.27 9.51 -4.34
C PHE A 69 16.05 9.29 -3.45
N ARG A 70 15.84 8.05 -3.00
CA ARG A 70 14.63 7.64 -2.27
C ARG A 70 14.93 6.67 -1.13
N ARG A 71 13.97 6.48 -0.24
CA ARG A 71 13.97 5.45 0.81
C ARG A 71 14.17 4.07 0.18
N ASN A 72 15.13 3.31 0.71
CA ASN A 72 15.29 1.91 0.34
C ASN A 72 14.16 1.08 0.97
N VAL A 73 13.39 0.35 0.18
CA VAL A 73 12.28 -0.51 0.67
C VAL A 73 12.76 -1.53 1.70
N PHE A 74 14.02 -1.97 1.60
CA PHE A 74 14.68 -2.92 2.51
C PHE A 74 15.29 -2.26 3.75
N PHE A 75 15.03 -0.97 4.01
CA PHE A 75 15.47 -0.32 5.24
C PHE A 75 14.43 -0.51 6.36
N PRO A 76 14.76 -1.17 7.50
CA PRO A 76 13.77 -1.45 8.55
C PRO A 76 13.29 -0.19 9.27
N LYS A 77 11.95 -0.03 9.43
CA LYS A 77 11.33 1.09 10.17
C LYS A 77 12.01 1.35 11.53
N ARG A 78 12.27 0.28 12.30
CA ARG A 78 12.97 0.34 13.60
C ARG A 78 14.37 1.00 13.58
N ARG A 79 15.11 0.91 12.47
CA ARG A 79 16.43 1.56 12.32
C ARG A 79 16.28 3.03 11.92
N GLU A 80 15.18 3.38 11.26
CA GLU A 80 14.86 4.75 10.86
C GLU A 80 14.62 5.67 12.07
N LEU A 81 14.03 5.13 13.14
CA LEU A 81 13.86 5.84 14.43
C LEU A 81 15.20 6.29 15.06
N GLN A 82 16.30 5.61 14.72
CA GLN A 82 17.66 5.87 15.22
C GLN A 82 18.41 6.91 14.38
N ILE A 83 17.79 7.51 13.36
CA ILE A 83 18.42 8.55 12.53
C ILE A 83 18.35 9.89 13.26
N HIS A 84 19.50 10.53 13.48
CA HIS A 84 19.62 11.86 14.08
C HIS A 84 20.04 12.96 13.08
N ASP A 85 20.44 12.59 11.87
CA ASP A 85 20.87 13.55 10.83
C ASP A 85 19.69 14.31 10.23
N GLU A 86 19.74 15.65 10.28
CA GLU A 86 18.63 16.52 9.85
C GLU A 86 18.35 16.42 8.35
N GLU A 87 19.38 16.24 7.52
CA GLU A 87 19.22 16.14 6.07
C GLU A 87 18.64 14.79 5.64
N VAL A 88 19.05 13.69 6.30
CA VAL A 88 18.42 12.38 6.09
C VAL A 88 16.97 12.38 6.56
N LEU A 89 16.67 13.00 7.71
CA LEU A 89 15.30 13.18 8.19
C LEU A 89 14.46 14.00 7.21
N ARG A 90 15.02 15.11 6.67
CA ARG A 90 14.37 15.95 5.65
C ARG A 90 14.06 15.18 4.37
N LEU A 91 14.99 14.35 3.88
CA LEU A 91 14.79 13.53 2.68
C LEU A 91 13.69 12.48 2.87
N LEU A 92 13.68 11.78 4.01
CA LEU A 92 12.61 10.84 4.37
C LEU A 92 11.25 11.55 4.49
N TYR A 93 11.23 12.73 5.11
CA TYR A 93 10.03 13.55 5.26
C TYR A 93 9.46 14.00 3.92
N GLU A 94 10.27 14.55 3.00
CA GLU A 94 9.76 15.01 1.69
C GLU A 94 9.22 13.83 0.85
N GLU A 95 9.82 12.64 0.94
CA GLU A 95 9.24 11.43 0.34
C GLU A 95 7.92 11.04 1.01
N ALA A 96 7.85 11.02 2.34
CA ALA A 96 6.64 10.68 3.09
C ALA A 96 5.47 11.63 2.76
N LYS A 97 5.76 12.94 2.71
CA LYS A 97 4.84 13.99 2.29
C LYS A 97 4.41 13.84 0.84
N GLY A 98 5.33 13.57 -0.09
CA GLY A 98 4.98 13.30 -1.49
C GLY A 98 3.98 12.15 -1.63
N ASN A 99 4.18 11.05 -0.90
CA ASN A 99 3.26 9.91 -0.90
C ASN A 99 1.88 10.26 -0.28
N LEU A 100 1.85 11.08 0.79
CA LEU A 100 0.59 11.58 1.36
C LEU A 100 -0.18 12.46 0.37
N LEU A 101 0.46 13.50 -0.19
CA LEU A 101 -0.17 14.47 -1.09
C LEU A 101 -0.69 13.79 -2.38
N ALA A 102 0.05 12.81 -2.90
CA ALA A 102 -0.36 11.95 -4.03
C ALA A 102 -1.49 10.95 -3.68
N ALA A 103 -1.97 10.92 -2.44
CA ALA A 103 -2.94 9.95 -1.93
C ALA A 103 -2.53 8.49 -2.20
N ARG A 104 -1.25 8.18 -1.98
CA ARG A 104 -0.72 6.81 -1.89
C ARG A 104 -0.81 6.24 -0.46
N TYR A 105 -0.97 7.14 0.51
CA TYR A 105 -1.23 6.83 1.91
C TYR A 105 -2.73 7.04 2.22
N PRO A 106 -3.52 5.95 2.33
CA PRO A 106 -4.87 5.94 2.91
C PRO A 106 -4.89 6.45 4.36
N CYS A 107 -5.03 7.76 4.53
CA CYS A 107 -5.18 8.40 5.83
C CYS A 107 -6.58 9.00 5.98
N ASP A 108 -7.14 8.92 7.19
CA ASP A 108 -8.36 9.65 7.54
C ASP A 108 -8.10 11.17 7.58
N VAL A 109 -9.16 11.98 7.63
CA VAL A 109 -9.07 13.44 7.50
C VAL A 109 -8.27 14.03 8.65
N GLU A 110 -8.49 13.55 9.87
CA GLU A 110 -7.83 13.95 11.10
C GLU A 110 -6.31 13.70 11.04
N ASP A 111 -5.89 12.59 10.44
CA ASP A 111 -4.47 12.26 10.24
C ASP A 111 -3.84 13.11 9.14
N CYS A 112 -4.58 13.39 8.06
CA CYS A 112 -4.16 14.34 7.03
C CYS A 112 -3.98 15.76 7.62
N GLU A 113 -4.90 16.22 8.46
CA GLU A 113 -4.82 17.51 9.15
C GLU A 113 -3.65 17.56 10.14
N ALA A 114 -3.40 16.49 10.91
CA ALA A 114 -2.27 16.40 11.83
C ALA A 114 -0.91 16.41 11.10
N LEU A 115 -0.78 15.66 10.01
CA LEU A 115 0.42 15.66 9.17
C LEU A 115 0.60 17.01 8.46
N GLY A 116 -0.47 17.56 7.88
CA GLY A 116 -0.46 18.86 7.22
C GLY A 116 -0.10 20.01 8.17
N ALA A 117 -0.53 19.94 9.43
CA ALA A 117 -0.18 20.92 10.47
C ALA A 117 1.32 20.98 10.75
N LEU A 118 2.01 19.83 10.72
CA LEU A 118 3.47 19.77 10.81
C LEU A 118 4.13 20.38 9.57
N VAL A 119 3.57 20.16 8.36
CA VAL A 119 4.04 20.85 7.14
C VAL A 119 3.85 22.37 7.26
N CYS A 120 2.71 22.84 7.79
CA CYS A 120 2.50 24.25 8.09
C CYS A 120 3.57 24.79 9.04
N ARG A 121 3.86 24.10 10.15
CA ARG A 121 4.91 24.50 11.11
C ARG A 121 6.30 24.58 10.48
N MET A 122 6.62 23.68 9.55
CA MET A 122 7.91 23.67 8.86
C MET A 122 8.04 24.71 7.74
N GLN A 123 6.93 25.08 7.07
CA GLN A 123 6.96 26.04 5.95
C GLN A 123 6.58 27.48 6.33
N LEU A 124 5.82 27.67 7.41
CA LEU A 124 5.26 28.96 7.82
C LEU A 124 5.82 29.45 9.18
N GLY A 125 6.67 28.66 9.84
CA GLY A 125 7.14 28.95 11.20
C GLY A 125 6.14 28.54 12.29
N PRO A 126 6.31 28.98 13.55
CA PRO A 126 5.33 28.75 14.60
C PRO A 126 4.05 29.55 14.39
N TYR A 127 2.92 29.04 14.89
CA TYR A 127 1.63 29.73 14.74
C TYR A 127 1.56 31.01 15.58
N GLN A 128 1.42 32.16 14.91
CA GLN A 128 1.23 33.46 15.58
C GLN A 128 -0.24 33.93 15.52
N PRO A 129 -0.93 34.11 16.67
CA PRO A 129 -2.27 34.68 16.71
C PRO A 129 -2.31 36.09 16.11
N GLY A 130 -3.30 36.36 15.26
CA GLY A 130 -3.52 37.68 14.65
C GLY A 130 -2.80 37.92 13.32
N GLN A 131 -1.85 37.07 12.92
CA GLN A 131 -1.34 37.09 11.54
C GLN A 131 -2.41 36.58 10.53
N PRO A 132 -2.33 36.97 9.24
CA PRO A 132 -3.24 36.52 8.18
C PRO A 132 -2.99 35.06 7.72
N THR A 133 -2.58 34.19 8.65
CA THR A 133 -2.18 32.79 8.45
C THR A 133 -3.24 31.98 7.70
N ALA A 134 -4.52 32.25 7.94
CA ALA A 134 -5.62 31.59 7.24
C ALA A 134 -5.63 31.87 5.72
N CYS A 135 -5.28 33.09 5.29
CA CYS A 135 -5.20 33.42 3.86
C CYS A 135 -4.02 32.69 3.19
N ALA A 136 -2.85 32.73 3.81
CA ALA A 136 -1.65 32.05 3.29
C ALA A 136 -1.81 30.52 3.27
N LEU A 137 -2.48 29.94 4.26
CA LEU A 137 -2.80 28.52 4.34
C LEU A 137 -3.78 28.11 3.24
N ARG A 138 -4.82 28.93 2.98
CA ARG A 138 -5.81 28.68 1.93
C ARG A 138 -5.22 28.76 0.52
N GLU A 139 -4.21 29.59 0.30
CA GLU A 139 -3.50 29.73 -0.99
C GLU A 139 -2.55 28.57 -1.31
N LYS A 140 -2.17 27.77 -0.29
CA LYS A 140 -1.20 26.67 -0.41
C LYS A 140 -1.74 25.32 0.09
N LEU A 141 -3.07 25.17 0.16
CA LEU A 141 -3.73 24.03 0.82
C LEU A 141 -3.33 22.67 0.22
N ASP A 142 -3.08 22.62 -1.07
CA ASP A 142 -2.60 21.48 -1.86
C ASP A 142 -1.14 21.09 -1.57
N SER A 143 -0.35 21.98 -0.98
CA SER A 143 1.00 21.67 -0.47
C SER A 143 1.00 21.07 0.95
N PHE A 144 -0.13 21.16 1.65
CA PHE A 144 -0.32 20.67 3.02
C PHE A 144 -1.18 19.41 3.10
N LEU A 145 -2.17 19.26 2.20
CA LEU A 145 -3.16 18.19 2.24
C LEU A 145 -3.33 17.48 0.89
N PRO A 146 -3.74 16.20 0.88
CA PRO A 146 -4.06 15.47 -0.33
C PRO A 146 -5.07 16.19 -1.23
N ALA A 147 -4.83 16.19 -2.53
CA ALA A 147 -5.64 16.93 -3.51
C ALA A 147 -7.14 16.58 -3.52
N HIS A 148 -7.54 15.42 -3.01
CA HIS A 148 -8.94 15.03 -2.88
C HIS A 148 -9.67 15.76 -1.73
N LEU A 149 -8.96 16.16 -0.67
CA LEU A 149 -9.49 16.96 0.44
C LEU A 149 -9.54 18.46 0.09
N CYS A 150 -8.65 18.93 -0.77
CA CYS A 150 -8.58 20.33 -1.21
C CYS A 150 -9.72 20.76 -2.16
N LYS A 151 -10.51 19.81 -2.68
CA LYS A 151 -11.56 20.08 -3.68
C LYS A 151 -12.70 20.92 -3.09
N ARG A 152 -12.68 22.23 -3.36
CA ARG A 152 -13.90 23.04 -3.35
C ARG A 152 -14.92 22.41 -4.29
N GLY A 153 -16.17 22.27 -3.83
CA GLY A 153 -17.26 21.79 -4.67
C GLY A 153 -17.44 22.69 -5.90
N HIS A 154 -17.08 22.18 -7.09
CA HIS A 154 -17.20 22.85 -8.39
C HIS A 154 -18.65 22.95 -8.89
N GLY A 155 -19.58 23.31 -8.01
CA GLY A 155 -20.93 23.69 -8.41
C GLY A 155 -20.95 25.09 -9.02
N LEU A 156 -21.91 25.34 -9.93
CA LEU A 156 -22.11 26.62 -10.62
C LEU A 156 -22.31 27.84 -9.67
N PHE A 157 -22.52 27.61 -8.38
CA PHE A 157 -22.65 28.63 -7.33
C PHE A 157 -21.32 29.00 -6.64
N ALA A 158 -20.19 28.34 -6.98
CA ALA A 158 -18.90 28.63 -6.36
C ALA A 158 -18.42 30.07 -6.63
N ALA A 159 -18.67 30.60 -7.84
CA ALA A 159 -18.34 31.98 -8.23
C ALA A 159 -19.16 33.06 -7.49
N LEU A 160 -20.29 32.69 -6.87
CA LEU A 160 -21.13 33.61 -6.09
C LEU A 160 -20.71 33.69 -4.62
N ARG A 161 -19.81 32.83 -4.14
CA ARG A 161 -19.14 33.00 -2.85
C ARG A 161 -17.96 33.97 -3.02
N GLY A 162 -18.27 35.26 -2.85
CA GLY A 162 -17.28 36.35 -2.90
C GLY A 162 -16.13 36.21 -1.89
N ARG A 163 -15.18 37.17 -1.94
CA ARG A 163 -13.90 37.17 -1.21
C ARG A 163 -13.95 36.94 0.33
N GLY A 164 -15.12 36.98 0.95
CA GLY A 164 -15.36 36.68 2.37
C GLY A 164 -15.87 35.26 2.69
N ALA A 165 -15.73 34.30 1.78
CA ALA A 165 -16.13 32.91 2.05
C ALA A 165 -15.40 32.33 3.27
N LYS A 166 -16.17 31.85 4.26
CA LYS A 166 -15.65 31.13 5.44
C LYS A 166 -14.78 29.94 5.02
N ALA A 167 -13.77 29.64 5.83
CA ALA A 167 -12.91 28.47 5.67
C ALA A 167 -13.76 27.19 5.53
N GLY A 168 -13.33 26.27 4.65
CA GLY A 168 -13.94 24.94 4.58
C GLY A 168 -13.70 24.15 5.87
N PRO A 169 -14.49 23.10 6.18
CA PRO A 169 -14.27 22.28 7.38
C PRO A 169 -12.83 21.78 7.51
N VAL A 170 -12.26 21.29 6.41
CA VAL A 170 -10.87 20.80 6.31
C VAL A 170 -9.82 21.93 6.47
N GLU A 171 -10.11 23.13 5.95
CA GLU A 171 -9.24 24.31 6.10
C GLU A 171 -9.22 24.78 7.56
N GLN A 172 -10.36 24.70 8.24
CA GLN A 172 -10.49 25.01 9.66
C GLN A 172 -9.86 23.93 10.55
N GLY A 173 -10.07 22.65 10.26
CA GLY A 173 -9.46 21.52 10.97
C GLY A 173 -7.93 21.53 10.88
N LEU A 174 -7.38 21.76 9.68
CA LEU A 174 -5.94 21.98 9.48
C LEU A 174 -5.42 23.18 10.29
N LEU A 175 -6.15 24.31 10.32
CA LEU A 175 -5.77 25.49 11.11
C LEU A 175 -5.79 25.18 12.63
N ASP A 176 -6.76 24.41 13.10
CA ASP A 176 -6.88 23.98 14.50
C ASP A 176 -5.89 22.87 14.88
N ALA A 177 -5.45 22.05 13.94
CA ALA A 177 -4.30 21.17 14.10
C ALA A 177 -2.98 21.97 14.17
N TYR A 178 -2.78 22.94 13.28
CA TYR A 178 -1.58 23.79 13.25
C TYR A 178 -1.42 24.61 14.54
N ARG A 179 -2.52 25.17 15.07
CA ARG A 179 -2.57 25.83 16.40
C ARG A 179 -2.12 24.96 17.58
N ARG A 180 -2.17 23.63 17.43
CA ARG A 180 -1.82 22.66 18.48
C ARG A 180 -0.39 22.11 18.37
N VAL A 181 0.35 22.43 17.29
CA VAL A 181 1.75 22.01 17.15
C VAL A 181 2.59 22.79 18.15
N GLN A 182 3.23 22.07 19.07
CA GLN A 182 4.09 22.65 20.11
C GLN A 182 5.52 22.78 19.61
N ASP A 183 6.19 23.87 19.99
CA ASP A 183 7.63 24.02 19.82
C ASP A 183 8.38 23.21 20.88
N VAL A 184 9.10 22.17 20.43
CA VAL A 184 9.89 21.31 21.31
C VAL A 184 11.36 21.75 21.28
N GLY A 185 11.69 22.74 22.10
CA GLY A 185 13.08 23.13 22.41
C GLY A 185 13.38 24.63 22.30
N ASP A 186 14.44 25.08 22.98
CA ASP A 186 14.86 26.49 23.09
C ASP A 186 15.48 27.08 21.79
N SER A 187 15.53 26.32 20.69
CA SER A 187 16.09 26.76 19.42
C SER A 187 15.07 26.64 18.29
N GLU A 188 14.44 27.76 17.94
CA GLU A 188 13.50 27.91 16.82
C GLU A 188 14.04 27.44 15.46
N ALA A 189 15.35 27.23 15.34
CA ALA A 189 16.06 27.04 14.08
C ALA A 189 16.12 25.60 13.54
N SER A 190 16.00 24.56 14.37
CA SER A 190 16.09 23.16 13.90
C SER A 190 14.71 22.60 13.55
N LEU A 191 14.59 22.03 12.36
CA LEU A 191 13.37 21.35 11.89
C LEU A 191 13.38 19.85 12.24
N SER A 192 14.51 19.31 12.69
CA SER A 192 14.66 17.90 13.11
C SER A 192 13.53 17.35 14.01
N PRO A 193 13.03 18.06 15.05
CA PRO A 193 11.92 17.56 15.86
C PRO A 193 10.63 17.39 15.06
N HIS A 194 10.37 18.31 14.12
CA HIS A 194 9.17 18.32 13.28
C HIS A 194 9.24 17.25 12.17
N TYR A 195 10.40 17.06 11.55
CA TYR A 195 10.62 15.93 10.63
C TYR A 195 10.41 14.59 11.36
N ARG A 196 10.95 14.43 12.58
CA ARG A 196 10.73 13.23 13.40
C ARG A 196 9.27 13.04 13.76
N ALA A 197 8.55 14.08 14.19
CA ALA A 197 7.14 13.99 14.53
C ALA A 197 6.29 13.55 13.33
N TYR A 198 6.58 14.10 12.14
CA TYR A 198 5.92 13.72 10.89
C TYR A 198 6.19 12.26 10.55
N LEU A 199 7.47 11.85 10.58
CA LEU A 199 7.88 10.49 10.27
C LEU A 199 7.29 9.50 11.27
N LEU A 200 7.33 9.76 12.58
CA LEU A 200 6.74 8.91 13.62
C LEU A 200 5.25 8.63 13.35
N LYS A 201 4.48 9.68 13.04
CA LYS A 201 3.07 9.56 12.62
C LYS A 201 2.92 8.72 11.34
N CYS A 202 3.84 8.84 10.38
CA CYS A 202 3.87 7.97 9.21
C CYS A 202 4.29 6.51 9.52
N HIS A 203 5.14 6.24 10.51
CA HIS A 203 5.55 4.87 10.88
C HIS A 203 4.37 4.02 11.41
N GLU A 204 3.35 4.67 11.98
CA GLU A 204 2.06 4.04 12.37
C GLU A 204 1.30 3.47 11.16
N LEU A 205 1.57 3.95 9.95
CA LEU A 205 0.88 3.55 8.72
C LEU A 205 1.47 2.23 8.18
N PRO A 206 0.66 1.17 7.97
CA PRO A 206 1.17 -0.14 7.51
C PRO A 206 1.88 -0.07 6.14
N PHE A 207 1.41 0.82 5.27
CA PHE A 207 1.92 1.04 3.92
C PHE A 207 3.06 2.09 3.83
N TYR A 208 3.56 2.62 4.96
CA TYR A 208 4.70 3.53 4.97
C TYR A 208 5.98 2.85 4.50
N GLY A 209 6.66 3.46 3.52
CA GLY A 209 7.92 2.97 2.98
C GLY A 209 7.81 1.72 2.09
N CYS A 210 6.60 1.35 1.67
CA CYS A 210 6.36 0.30 0.68
C CYS A 210 6.84 0.68 -0.73
N ALA A 211 7.21 -0.32 -1.52
CA ALA A 211 7.17 -0.23 -2.98
C ALA A 211 5.71 -0.41 -3.44
N PHE A 212 5.26 0.45 -4.38
CA PHE A 212 3.88 0.46 -4.87
C PHE A 212 3.80 -0.03 -6.31
N PHE A 213 3.00 -1.07 -6.52
CA PHE A 213 2.69 -1.65 -7.83
C PHE A 213 1.24 -1.34 -8.22
N HIS A 214 0.96 -1.43 -9.51
CA HIS A 214 -0.39 -1.30 -10.06
C HIS A 214 -0.95 -2.67 -10.39
N GLY A 215 -2.22 -2.87 -10.11
CA GLY A 215 -2.95 -4.05 -10.56
C GLY A 215 -4.45 -3.81 -10.54
N GLU A 216 -5.21 -4.85 -10.85
CA GLU A 216 -6.66 -4.85 -10.71
C GLU A 216 -7.15 -6.11 -10.01
N ILE A 217 -8.31 -6.02 -9.36
CA ILE A 217 -9.01 -7.19 -8.81
C ILE A 217 -10.44 -7.25 -9.34
N ASP A 218 -11.00 -8.45 -9.41
CA ASP A 218 -12.40 -8.64 -9.77
C ASP A 218 -13.31 -7.98 -8.72
N LYS A 219 -14.35 -7.27 -9.18
CA LYS A 219 -15.36 -6.69 -8.28
C LYS A 219 -16.23 -7.82 -7.68
N PRO A 220 -16.62 -7.73 -6.39
CA PRO A 220 -17.60 -8.65 -5.83
C PRO A 220 -18.92 -8.53 -6.61
N ALA A 221 -19.58 -9.67 -6.86
CA ALA A 221 -20.76 -9.73 -7.72
C ALA A 221 -22.01 -9.12 -7.05
N GLN A 222 -22.16 -7.80 -7.11
CA GLN A 222 -23.29 -7.08 -6.53
C GLN A 222 -24.41 -6.85 -7.57
N GLY A 223 -25.54 -7.54 -7.41
CA GLY A 223 -26.80 -7.21 -8.09
C GLY A 223 -27.00 -7.74 -9.51
N PHE A 224 -28.24 -7.60 -10.01
CA PHE A 224 -28.71 -8.21 -11.28
C PHE A 224 -28.33 -7.40 -12.55
N LEU A 225 -27.88 -6.14 -12.39
CA LEU A 225 -27.63 -5.22 -13.50
C LEU A 225 -26.14 -4.81 -13.66
N HIS A 226 -25.27 -5.20 -12.73
CA HIS A 226 -23.85 -4.87 -12.82
C HIS A 226 -23.10 -5.97 -13.55
N ARG A 227 -22.67 -5.66 -14.78
CA ARG A 227 -21.71 -6.49 -15.52
C ARG A 227 -20.46 -6.71 -14.66
N GLY A 228 -19.97 -7.94 -14.64
CA GLY A 228 -18.67 -8.24 -14.04
C GLY A 228 -17.58 -7.36 -14.63
N GLY A 229 -16.58 -7.04 -13.82
CA GLY A 229 -15.48 -6.18 -14.24
C GLY A 229 -14.50 -5.96 -13.11
N ARG A 230 -13.32 -5.47 -13.46
CA ARG A 230 -12.23 -5.24 -12.53
C ARG A 230 -12.32 -3.86 -11.88
N LYS A 231 -11.62 -3.68 -10.77
CA LYS A 231 -11.33 -2.36 -10.18
C LYS A 231 -9.82 -2.19 -9.98
N PRO A 232 -9.27 -1.00 -10.26
CA PRO A 232 -7.84 -0.75 -10.08
C PRO A 232 -7.51 -0.70 -8.59
N VAL A 233 -6.40 -1.33 -8.24
CA VAL A 233 -5.81 -1.35 -6.90
C VAL A 233 -4.33 -0.97 -6.98
N SER A 234 -3.78 -0.54 -5.86
CA SER A 234 -2.34 -0.50 -5.67
C SER A 234 -1.94 -1.59 -4.69
N VAL A 235 -0.86 -2.31 -5.02
CA VAL A 235 -0.27 -3.34 -4.17
C VAL A 235 0.99 -2.75 -3.54
N ALA A 236 0.99 -2.59 -2.22
CA ALA A 236 2.06 -1.97 -1.46
C ALA A 236 2.82 -3.05 -0.67
N ILE A 237 4.10 -3.22 -0.98
CA ILE A 237 4.95 -4.30 -0.45
C ILE A 237 6.14 -3.70 0.31
N SER A 238 6.39 -4.17 1.54
CA SER A 238 7.53 -3.76 2.38
C SER A 238 8.18 -4.97 3.05
N LEU A 239 9.07 -4.75 4.03
CA LEU A 239 9.59 -5.80 4.90
C LEU A 239 8.53 -6.38 5.88
N GLU A 240 7.38 -5.73 6.05
CA GLU A 240 6.35 -6.17 7.00
C GLU A 240 5.32 -7.11 6.35
N GLY A 241 5.02 -6.89 5.06
CA GLY A 241 4.01 -7.66 4.34
C GLY A 241 3.51 -7.00 3.07
N VAL A 242 2.29 -7.38 2.68
CA VAL A 242 1.60 -6.96 1.45
C VAL A 242 0.27 -6.30 1.81
N HIS A 243 0.00 -5.14 1.21
CA HIS A 243 -1.26 -4.42 1.37
C HIS A 243 -1.91 -4.17 0.01
N VAL A 244 -3.22 -4.37 -0.09
CA VAL A 244 -4.01 -4.07 -1.29
C VAL A 244 -4.89 -2.87 -0.99
N ILE A 245 -4.75 -1.80 -1.77
CA ILE A 245 -5.39 -0.49 -1.56
C ILE A 245 -6.29 -0.18 -2.75
N ASP A 246 -7.51 0.30 -2.50
CA ASP A 246 -8.40 0.75 -3.58
C ASP A 246 -7.87 2.06 -4.20
N SER A 247 -7.49 2.02 -5.47
CA SER A 247 -6.84 3.18 -6.12
C SER A 247 -7.78 4.38 -6.30
N ARG A 248 -9.10 4.16 -6.28
CA ARG A 248 -10.13 5.21 -6.45
C ARG A 248 -10.62 5.71 -5.10
N GLU A 249 -11.02 4.78 -4.24
CA GLU A 249 -11.66 5.06 -2.95
C GLU A 249 -10.65 5.23 -1.79
N LYS A 250 -9.34 5.15 -2.09
CA LYS A 250 -8.21 5.48 -1.20
C LYS A 250 -8.27 4.87 0.19
N HIS A 251 -8.69 3.61 0.28
CA HIS A 251 -8.73 2.84 1.52
C HIS A 251 -8.06 1.46 1.37
N VAL A 252 -7.53 0.94 2.47
CA VAL A 252 -6.99 -0.42 2.54
C VAL A 252 -8.13 -1.44 2.41
N LEU A 253 -7.97 -2.41 1.51
CA LEU A 253 -8.90 -3.53 1.30
C LEU A 253 -8.46 -4.76 2.09
N LEU A 254 -7.13 -4.99 2.12
CA LEU A 254 -6.47 -6.15 2.71
C LEU A 254 -5.06 -5.75 3.17
N GLY A 255 -4.67 -6.12 4.38
CA GLY A 255 -3.30 -6.09 4.87
C GLY A 255 -2.89 -7.47 5.40
N LEU A 256 -1.78 -8.00 4.91
CA LEU A 256 -1.27 -9.33 5.26
C LEU A 256 0.22 -9.27 5.59
N ARG A 257 0.62 -9.72 6.78
CA ARG A 257 2.01 -10.00 7.11
C ARG A 257 2.48 -11.26 6.38
N PHE A 258 3.78 -11.43 6.19
CA PHE A 258 4.32 -12.61 5.49
C PHE A 258 4.02 -13.95 6.18
N GLN A 259 3.64 -13.96 7.46
CA GLN A 259 3.20 -15.16 8.18
C GLN A 259 1.70 -15.47 8.00
N GLU A 260 0.94 -14.59 7.35
CA GLU A 260 -0.52 -14.67 7.14
C GLU A 260 -0.88 -15.00 5.69
N LEU A 261 0.10 -15.12 4.80
CA LEU A 261 -0.11 -15.30 3.37
C LEU A 261 0.77 -16.39 2.78
N SER A 262 0.22 -17.11 1.80
CA SER A 262 0.99 -17.77 0.74
C SER A 262 0.73 -17.03 -0.57
N TRP A 263 1.70 -17.08 -1.49
CA TRP A 263 1.57 -16.42 -2.79
C TRP A 263 2.10 -17.31 -3.91
N ASP A 264 1.59 -17.07 -5.11
CA ASP A 264 2.17 -17.57 -6.35
C ASP A 264 1.90 -16.55 -7.48
N HIS A 265 2.44 -16.79 -8.66
CA HIS A 265 2.17 -15.94 -9.83
C HIS A 265 2.05 -16.73 -11.12
N THR A 266 1.16 -16.28 -12.00
CA THR A 266 1.00 -16.83 -13.35
C THR A 266 1.75 -15.97 -14.36
N SER A 267 2.51 -16.60 -15.24
CA SER A 267 3.33 -15.92 -16.26
C SER A 267 2.48 -15.52 -17.49
N PRO A 268 2.86 -14.45 -18.23
CA PRO A 268 2.15 -14.04 -19.44
C PRO A 268 2.22 -15.05 -20.60
N GLU A 269 3.09 -16.08 -20.50
CA GLU A 269 3.23 -17.13 -21.51
C GLU A 269 2.11 -18.19 -21.40
N GLU A 270 1.39 -18.22 -20.26
CA GLU A 270 0.32 -19.19 -19.96
C GLU A 270 -1.08 -18.54 -19.95
N GLU A 271 -1.26 -17.42 -19.21
CA GLU A 271 -2.50 -16.63 -19.14
C GLU A 271 -2.17 -15.12 -19.01
N GLU A 272 -3.13 -14.28 -18.61
CA GLU A 272 -2.82 -12.94 -18.13
C GLU A 272 -1.91 -12.99 -16.89
N SER A 273 -0.93 -12.09 -16.80
CA SER A 273 -0.03 -11.99 -15.64
C SER A 273 -0.81 -11.67 -14.36
N VAL A 274 -0.66 -12.53 -13.36
CA VAL A 274 -1.47 -12.50 -12.13
C VAL A 274 -0.58 -12.79 -10.93
N LEU A 275 -0.76 -12.02 -9.85
CA LEU A 275 -0.31 -12.37 -8.50
C LEU A 275 -1.50 -12.99 -7.74
N TRP A 276 -1.27 -14.16 -7.17
CA TRP A 276 -2.21 -14.87 -6.32
C TRP A 276 -1.82 -14.70 -4.86
N LEU A 277 -2.78 -14.33 -4.00
CA LEU A 277 -2.58 -14.27 -2.55
C LEU A 277 -3.59 -15.20 -1.87
N GLU A 278 -3.10 -16.23 -1.21
CA GLU A 278 -3.85 -17.11 -0.32
C GLU A 278 -3.70 -16.65 1.13
N PHE A 279 -4.80 -16.56 1.87
CA PHE A 279 -4.80 -16.18 3.29
C PHE A 279 -6.00 -16.79 4.04
N ASP A 280 -5.92 -16.84 5.37
CA ASP A 280 -7.01 -17.32 6.23
C ASP A 280 -8.26 -16.42 6.13
N GLY A 281 -9.44 -17.01 6.16
CA GLY A 281 -10.70 -16.28 6.30
C GLY A 281 -11.86 -17.12 6.82
N ASP A 282 -13.04 -16.50 6.83
CA ASP A 282 -14.29 -17.13 7.25
C ASP A 282 -15.33 -17.13 6.11
N HIS A 283 -16.18 -18.16 6.09
CA HIS A 283 -17.40 -18.19 5.30
C HIS A 283 -18.54 -18.78 6.14
N GLU A 284 -19.54 -17.95 6.48
CA GLU A 284 -20.72 -18.34 7.26
C GLU A 284 -20.36 -19.01 8.62
N GLY A 285 -19.27 -18.57 9.27
CA GLY A 285 -18.76 -19.14 10.53
C GLY A 285 -17.87 -20.38 10.36
N THR A 286 -17.59 -20.78 9.12
CA THR A 286 -16.67 -21.87 8.77
C THR A 286 -15.32 -21.29 8.34
N PRO A 287 -14.19 -21.67 8.98
CA PRO A 287 -12.86 -21.30 8.52
C PRO A 287 -12.55 -21.85 7.13
N VAL A 288 -12.15 -20.97 6.21
CA VAL A 288 -11.80 -21.27 4.82
C VAL A 288 -10.51 -20.57 4.42
N ASN A 289 -9.77 -21.14 3.48
CA ASN A 289 -8.70 -20.43 2.79
C ASN A 289 -9.33 -19.54 1.72
N LYS A 290 -8.86 -18.30 1.61
CA LYS A 290 -9.31 -17.31 0.64
C LYS A 290 -8.20 -17.01 -0.34
N LEU A 291 -8.51 -17.14 -1.63
CA LEU A 291 -7.59 -16.82 -2.72
C LEU A 291 -8.05 -15.54 -3.44
N LEU A 292 -7.20 -14.51 -3.41
CA LEU A 292 -7.38 -13.26 -4.16
C LEU A 292 -6.56 -13.30 -5.45
N LYS A 293 -7.23 -12.99 -6.57
CA LYS A 293 -6.61 -12.84 -7.90
C LYS A 293 -6.31 -11.36 -8.17
N ILE A 294 -5.03 -11.00 -8.33
CA ILE A 294 -4.59 -9.64 -8.68
C ILE A 294 -3.98 -9.66 -10.08
N TYR A 295 -4.67 -9.09 -11.06
CA TYR A 295 -4.20 -8.97 -12.43
C TYR A 295 -3.16 -7.85 -12.52
N SER A 296 -1.95 -8.15 -12.99
CA SER A 296 -0.87 -7.17 -13.19
C SER A 296 0.28 -7.75 -14.01
N LYS A 297 0.71 -7.04 -15.06
CA LYS A 297 1.99 -7.27 -15.75
C LYS A 297 3.22 -7.18 -14.83
N GLN A 298 3.07 -6.67 -13.60
CA GLN A 298 4.14 -6.58 -12.61
C GLN A 298 4.20 -7.80 -11.65
N ALA A 299 3.41 -8.85 -11.88
CA ALA A 299 3.30 -10.01 -10.97
C ALA A 299 4.63 -10.69 -10.64
N GLU A 300 5.49 -10.91 -11.65
CA GLU A 300 6.86 -11.46 -11.48
C GLU A 300 7.72 -10.59 -10.54
N LEU A 301 7.63 -9.26 -10.69
CA LEU A 301 8.36 -8.30 -9.86
C LEU A 301 7.83 -8.27 -8.42
N MET A 302 6.51 -8.37 -8.24
CA MET A 302 5.87 -8.44 -6.92
C MET A 302 6.26 -9.74 -6.20
N SER A 303 6.18 -10.89 -6.89
CA SER A 303 6.56 -12.20 -6.35
C SER A 303 8.03 -12.22 -5.91
N SER A 304 8.94 -11.75 -6.78
CA SER A 304 10.38 -11.64 -6.50
C SER A 304 10.69 -10.71 -5.31
N LEU A 305 9.88 -9.66 -5.10
CA LEU A 305 10.05 -8.74 -3.98
C LEU A 305 9.55 -9.37 -2.67
N ILE A 306 8.43 -10.09 -2.68
CA ILE A 306 7.90 -10.82 -1.52
C ILE A 306 8.92 -11.86 -1.06
N GLU A 307 9.43 -12.68 -1.98
CA GLU A 307 10.46 -13.69 -1.71
C GLU A 307 11.70 -13.07 -1.05
N TYR A 308 12.27 -12.03 -1.65
CA TYR A 308 13.45 -11.36 -1.12
C TYR A 308 13.22 -10.68 0.25
N CYS A 309 12.04 -10.09 0.49
CA CYS A 309 11.68 -9.54 1.80
C CYS A 309 11.65 -10.62 2.89
N ILE A 310 11.17 -11.82 2.56
CA ILE A 310 11.11 -12.96 3.48
C ILE A 310 12.51 -13.50 3.78
N GLU A 311 13.35 -13.70 2.75
CA GLU A 311 14.76 -14.09 2.91
C GLU A 311 15.55 -13.10 3.79
N LEU A 312 15.34 -11.79 3.57
CA LEU A 312 16.04 -10.75 4.34
C LEU A 312 15.60 -10.71 5.81
N ASN A 313 14.32 -10.97 6.09
CA ASN A 313 13.82 -11.08 7.47
C ASN A 313 14.39 -12.32 8.18
N GLN A 314 14.40 -13.48 7.52
CA GLN A 314 14.98 -14.72 8.09
C GLN A 314 16.48 -14.58 8.41
N THR A 315 17.23 -13.83 7.60
CA THR A 315 18.67 -13.59 7.81
C THR A 315 18.99 -12.47 8.80
N SER A 316 17.98 -11.72 9.28
CA SER A 316 18.17 -10.59 10.20
C SER A 316 17.51 -10.75 11.58
N GLU A 317 16.80 -11.86 11.83
CA GLU A 317 16.61 -12.35 13.20
C GLU A 317 17.91 -12.99 13.72
N PRO A 318 18.48 -12.52 14.85
CA PRO A 318 19.52 -13.27 15.53
C PRO A 318 18.89 -14.54 16.13
N ALA A 319 19.54 -15.69 15.93
CA ALA A 319 19.09 -16.97 16.48
C ALA A 319 19.09 -16.94 18.02
N ALA A 320 17.94 -16.58 18.61
CA ALA A 320 17.73 -16.56 20.04
C ALA A 320 17.17 -17.91 20.51
N ALA A 321 17.87 -18.54 21.46
CA ALA A 321 17.50 -19.76 22.18
C ALA A 321 17.51 -21.09 21.38
N GLN A 322 18.72 -21.57 21.04
CA GLN A 322 19.05 -22.99 21.13
C GLN A 322 20.37 -23.22 21.91
N GLU A 323 20.40 -22.79 23.16
CA GLU A 323 21.33 -23.32 24.17
C GLU A 323 20.58 -24.22 25.15
N SER A 324 20.51 -25.53 24.87
CA SER A 324 20.50 -26.62 25.87
C SER A 324 20.18 -28.00 25.25
N ALA A 325 21.20 -28.67 24.70
CA ALA A 325 21.39 -30.14 24.80
C ALA A 325 22.64 -30.55 24.00
N SER A 326 23.73 -30.88 24.69
CA SER A 326 24.87 -31.58 24.08
C SER A 326 24.52 -33.05 23.84
N GLY A 327 24.60 -33.51 22.59
CA GLY A 327 24.42 -34.89 22.17
C GLY A 327 25.33 -35.23 20.98
N PRO A 328 25.78 -36.50 20.83
CA PRO A 328 26.80 -36.84 19.84
C PRO A 328 26.27 -36.84 18.40
N ALA A 329 27.14 -36.50 17.46
CA ALA A 329 26.82 -36.34 16.04
C ALA A 329 26.47 -37.66 15.33
N PRO A 330 25.44 -37.70 14.47
CA PRO A 330 25.20 -38.80 13.54
C PRO A 330 25.97 -38.64 12.22
N ALA A 331 26.13 -39.76 11.50
CA ALA A 331 26.91 -39.92 10.27
C ALA A 331 26.30 -39.18 9.04
N PRO A 332 27.09 -38.92 7.97
CA PRO A 332 26.61 -38.17 6.81
C PRO A 332 25.60 -38.98 5.97
N GLY A 333 24.32 -38.57 6.04
CA GLY A 333 23.25 -38.99 5.13
C GLY A 333 23.22 -38.16 3.84
N PRO A 334 22.46 -38.59 2.82
CA PRO A 334 22.43 -37.95 1.51
C PRO A 334 21.80 -36.55 1.51
N SER A 335 22.12 -35.79 0.47
CA SER A 335 21.71 -34.39 0.23
C SER A 335 20.22 -34.09 0.47
N PRO A 336 19.88 -32.91 1.01
CA PRO A 336 18.49 -32.56 1.31
C PRO A 336 17.63 -32.46 0.05
N LEU A 337 16.42 -33.02 0.14
CA LEU A 337 15.31 -32.80 -0.79
C LEU A 337 14.86 -31.32 -0.77
N PRO A 338 14.20 -30.82 -1.83
CA PRO A 338 13.80 -29.42 -1.92
C PRO A 338 12.97 -28.98 -0.71
N THR A 339 13.34 -27.83 -0.16
CA THR A 339 12.78 -27.27 1.08
C THR A 339 11.26 -27.16 0.96
N ARG A 340 10.54 -27.99 1.73
CA ARG A 340 9.08 -27.98 1.76
C ARG A 340 8.63 -26.60 2.28
N ARG A 341 7.87 -25.85 1.45
CA ARG A 341 7.31 -24.53 1.82
C ARG A 341 6.65 -24.64 3.21
N PRO A 342 6.85 -23.67 4.13
CA PRO A 342 6.25 -23.73 5.47
C PRO A 342 4.72 -23.89 5.38
N LEU A 343 4.14 -24.78 6.18
CA LEU A 343 2.68 -24.87 6.29
C LEU A 343 2.13 -23.54 6.81
N LEU A 344 1.04 -23.05 6.21
CA LEU A 344 0.30 -21.90 6.70
C LEU A 344 -0.13 -22.15 8.15
N ARG A 345 0.45 -21.41 9.10
CA ARG A 345 0.09 -21.51 10.50
C ARG A 345 -1.08 -20.57 10.75
N ARG A 346 -2.29 -21.14 10.88
CA ARG A 346 -3.52 -20.38 11.11
C ARG A 346 -3.36 -19.34 12.23
N GLN A 347 -3.61 -18.08 11.90
CA GLN A 347 -3.44 -16.95 12.84
C GLN A 347 -4.63 -15.99 12.76
N GLY A 348 -5.25 -15.73 13.92
CA GLY A 348 -6.53 -15.01 14.03
C GLY A 348 -6.47 -13.49 13.83
N SER A 349 -5.60 -12.98 12.96
CA SER A 349 -5.52 -11.55 12.67
C SER A 349 -4.97 -11.29 11.26
N VAL A 350 -5.87 -11.16 10.29
CA VAL A 350 -5.58 -10.36 9.08
C VAL A 350 -5.57 -8.89 9.51
N VAL A 351 -4.56 -8.13 9.08
CA VAL A 351 -4.36 -6.72 9.51
C VAL A 351 -5.31 -5.78 8.75
N CYS A 352 -6.60 -5.82 9.13
CA CYS A 352 -7.69 -4.94 8.67
C CYS A 352 -8.04 -4.97 7.15
N SER A 353 -9.23 -4.56 6.71
CA SER A 353 -10.56 -4.54 7.36
C SER A 353 -11.72 -4.41 6.35
N ARG A 354 -11.59 -4.90 5.11
CA ARG A 354 -12.67 -4.89 4.08
C ARG A 354 -12.69 -6.14 3.20
N ILE A 355 -12.43 -7.33 3.78
CA ILE A 355 -12.42 -8.61 3.04
C ILE A 355 -13.75 -8.84 2.31
N GLN A 356 -14.88 -8.41 2.88
CA GLN A 356 -16.22 -8.43 2.27
C GLN A 356 -16.36 -7.57 0.99
N HIS A 357 -15.38 -6.73 0.65
CA HIS A 357 -15.32 -5.96 -0.60
C HIS A 357 -14.40 -6.59 -1.66
N LEU A 358 -13.81 -7.75 -1.37
CA LEU A 358 -12.99 -8.52 -2.29
C LEU A 358 -13.83 -9.61 -2.99
N ALA A 359 -13.52 -9.90 -4.25
CA ALA A 359 -13.93 -11.17 -4.86
C ALA A 359 -12.81 -12.20 -4.60
N THR A 360 -13.07 -13.16 -3.71
CA THR A 360 -12.16 -14.28 -3.41
C THR A 360 -12.74 -15.61 -3.91
N ILE A 361 -11.87 -16.59 -4.07
CA ILE A 361 -12.24 -18.01 -4.20
C ILE A 361 -12.05 -18.62 -2.81
N ASP A 362 -13.10 -19.23 -2.27
CA ASP A 362 -13.09 -19.83 -0.93
C ASP A 362 -13.00 -21.36 -1.06
N TYR A 363 -12.12 -21.99 -0.28
CA TYR A 363 -11.97 -23.45 -0.22
C TYR A 363 -11.47 -23.93 1.15
N VAL A 364 -11.53 -25.24 1.37
CA VAL A 364 -10.98 -25.93 2.56
C VAL A 364 -9.74 -26.72 2.12
N GLU A 365 -8.76 -26.86 3.02
CA GLU A 365 -7.43 -27.43 2.77
C GLU A 365 -7.44 -28.84 2.12
N GLU A 366 -8.48 -29.64 2.39
CA GLU A 366 -8.68 -30.97 1.77
C GLU A 366 -9.28 -30.94 0.35
N GLY A 367 -9.54 -29.77 -0.22
CA GLY A 367 -9.96 -29.58 -1.61
C GLY A 367 -11.41 -29.97 -1.96
N GLU A 368 -12.12 -30.69 -1.09
CA GLU A 368 -13.46 -31.23 -1.37
C GLU A 368 -14.53 -30.16 -1.71
N GLN A 369 -14.32 -28.89 -1.34
CA GLN A 369 -15.29 -27.82 -1.57
C GLN A 369 -14.63 -26.52 -2.07
N ILE A 370 -14.11 -26.52 -3.30
CA ILE A 370 -13.82 -25.27 -4.02
C ILE A 370 -15.16 -24.61 -4.38
N LYS A 371 -15.55 -23.59 -3.61
CA LYS A 371 -16.78 -22.81 -3.84
C LYS A 371 -16.40 -21.40 -4.25
N ARG A 372 -16.66 -21.06 -5.52
CA ARG A 372 -16.75 -19.65 -5.93
C ARG A 372 -18.01 -19.04 -5.32
N VAL A 373 -17.91 -18.59 -4.07
CA VAL A 373 -19.00 -18.01 -3.30
C VAL A 373 -19.52 -16.77 -4.03
N LYS A 374 -20.69 -16.89 -4.65
CA LYS A 374 -21.48 -15.71 -5.02
C LYS A 374 -21.93 -15.06 -3.71
N PRO A 375 -21.74 -13.75 -3.49
CA PRO A 375 -22.17 -13.10 -2.25
C PRO A 375 -23.70 -13.23 -2.14
N LYS A 376 -24.17 -14.04 -1.19
CA LYS A 376 -25.58 -14.05 -0.81
C LYS A 376 -25.93 -12.66 -0.29
N ARG A 377 -27.04 -12.10 -0.76
CA ARG A 377 -27.58 -10.84 -0.24
C ARG A 377 -27.72 -10.94 1.27
N THR A 378 -26.98 -10.12 2.03
CA THR A 378 -27.43 -9.72 3.35
C THR A 378 -28.82 -9.12 3.18
N THR A 379 -29.84 -9.74 3.76
CA THR A 379 -31.21 -9.25 3.71
C THR A 379 -31.24 -7.88 4.38
N SER A 380 -31.50 -6.84 3.58
CA SER A 380 -31.63 -5.47 4.08
C SER A 380 -32.65 -5.43 5.21
N PHE A 381 -32.24 -4.91 6.36
CA PHE A 381 -33.11 -4.76 7.53
C PHE A 381 -34.18 -3.67 7.37
N PHE A 382 -34.22 -2.98 6.22
CA PHE A 382 -35.24 -2.01 5.84
C PHE A 382 -36.29 -2.62 4.90
N SER A 383 -37.07 -3.57 5.40
CA SER A 383 -38.33 -4.04 4.78
C SER A 383 -39.29 -4.61 5.83
N ARG A 384 -39.48 -3.87 6.94
CA ARG A 384 -40.57 -4.08 7.90
C ARG A 384 -41.43 -2.84 8.05
N GLN A 385 -42.16 -2.49 6.99
CA GLN A 385 -43.42 -1.76 7.08
C GLN A 385 -44.18 -1.86 5.76
N LEU A 386 -45.51 -1.79 5.84
CA LEU A 386 -46.47 -1.77 4.72
C LEU A 386 -46.69 -3.08 3.93
N SER A 387 -47.34 -4.06 4.57
CA SER A 387 -48.49 -4.77 3.96
C SER A 387 -49.21 -5.69 4.97
N LEU A 388 -50.15 -5.12 5.72
CA LEU A 388 -51.26 -5.85 6.32
C LEU A 388 -52.54 -5.21 5.77
N GLY A 389 -53.06 -5.78 4.70
CA GLY A 389 -54.17 -5.26 3.92
C GLY A 389 -54.65 -6.33 2.94
N GLN A 390 -55.92 -6.71 3.05
CA GLN A 390 -56.53 -7.84 2.34
C GLN A 390 -56.64 -7.55 0.84
N GLY A 391 -56.52 -8.58 -0.01
CA GLY A 391 -56.72 -8.43 -1.46
C GLY A 391 -56.56 -9.74 -2.23
N SER A 392 -57.64 -10.52 -2.34
CA SER A 392 -57.72 -11.68 -3.22
C SER A 392 -57.68 -11.27 -4.69
N TYR A 393 -56.81 -11.90 -5.51
CA TYR A 393 -57.14 -12.23 -6.91
C TYR A 393 -56.26 -13.39 -7.42
N THR A 394 -56.80 -14.18 -8.36
CA THR A 394 -56.23 -15.46 -8.82
C THR A 394 -56.24 -15.53 -10.35
N VAL A 395 -55.34 -16.33 -10.96
CA VAL A 395 -55.28 -16.69 -12.41
C VAL A 395 -54.76 -15.50 -13.26
N VAL A 396 -53.88 -15.63 -14.27
CA VAL A 396 -53.80 -16.57 -15.41
C VAL A 396 -52.35 -16.98 -15.74
N GLN A 397 -52.12 -18.26 -16.05
CA GLN A 397 -51.02 -18.73 -16.90
C GLN A 397 -51.50 -18.86 -18.35
N PRO A 398 -50.74 -18.38 -19.36
CA PRO A 398 -50.83 -18.86 -20.73
C PRO A 398 -49.72 -19.86 -21.03
N SER A 399 -50.16 -21.02 -21.48
CA SER A 399 -49.48 -22.20 -22.00
C SER A 399 -48.27 -21.97 -22.91
N ASP A 400 -47.39 -22.97 -22.94
CA ASP A 400 -46.41 -23.19 -24.00
C ASP A 400 -47.06 -23.30 -25.39
N SER A 401 -46.35 -22.80 -26.42
CA SER A 401 -46.55 -23.18 -27.81
C SER A 401 -45.21 -23.51 -28.45
N LEU A 402 -45.03 -24.77 -28.84
CA LEU A 402 -43.93 -25.20 -29.71
C LEU A 402 -44.25 -24.95 -31.19
N GLU A 403 -43.19 -24.64 -31.92
CA GLU A 403 -42.89 -24.99 -33.32
C GLU A 403 -43.87 -24.71 -34.48
N GLN A 404 -43.31 -24.00 -35.46
CA GLN A 404 -43.45 -24.11 -36.93
C GLN A 404 -44.64 -24.92 -37.51
N GLY A 405 -45.51 -24.21 -38.23
CA GLY A 405 -46.58 -24.76 -39.08
C GLY A 405 -47.44 -23.65 -39.67
#